data_AF-A0A2S7KFR4-F1
#
_entry.id   AF-A0A2S7KFR4-F1
#
_cell.length_a   1.000
_cell.length_b   1.000
_cell.length_c   1.000
_cell.angle_alpha   90.00
_cell.angle_beta   90.00
_cell.angle_gamma   90.00
#
_symmetry.space_group_name_H-M   'P 1'
#
loop_
_entity.id
_entity.type
_entity.pdbx_description
1 polymer ?
#
loop_
_entity_poly.entity_id
_entity_poly.type
_entity_poly.pdbx_seq_one_letter_code
_entity_poly.pdbx_strand_id
1 'polypeptide(L)'
;MSNFNKTQMNLFKTVYAIVFLLPFFCFSQNIGIKTQSPTQTLDVNGSIRVRSINTAGTSTVKDSILVFENDGVLKYASSSQIIQQVPQGVFPMVTNAKLIGTGTSSNTLGISSLSAGINQALGWNNLLGWTPVDQISSSNWLSVGNGNTLATNFLGATNDISFDIRSNNTTMLQFGRRQTLGLFDSSITGLYPYNQPNDAVTYIRGTNGNSSLQFESSMSQTYKPVFFTDSNGNFGFRGSAAGNDWFEVTSSGISNNASLQFTIGDEGNEPIVFRKYNNSTNSFIEMMRMQGLGLNNRVTVGINVNGSQPNSTFEVKGSVSRSISQITASTTLTESQYTVLLNNSNTITITLPSASAFRGRIYVLKKLTSNTVNISSYLNRLSSSATVLPNGVTQLQSDGTNWQQIN
;
A
#
# COMPACT_ATOMS: atom_id res chain seq x y z
N MET A 1 -59.60 126.95 -66.12
CA MET A 1 -59.12 125.59 -66.49
C MET A 1 -57.59 125.62 -66.41
N SER A 2 -56.84 124.84 -65.65
CA SER A 2 -57.10 123.60 -64.91
C SER A 2 -56.08 123.47 -63.76
N ASN A 3 -56.62 123.10 -62.59
CA ASN A 3 -56.00 122.37 -61.49
C ASN A 3 -54.83 121.43 -61.88
N PHE A 4 -53.72 121.45 -61.14
CA PHE A 4 -53.29 120.42 -60.16
C PHE A 4 -51.78 120.47 -59.91
N ASN A 5 -51.43 120.28 -58.64
CA ASN A 5 -50.15 120.57 -57.99
C ASN A 5 -49.08 119.48 -58.28
N LYS A 6 -47.96 119.84 -58.91
CA LYS A 6 -46.86 118.91 -59.30
C LYS A 6 -46.14 118.22 -58.12
N THR A 7 -46.34 118.68 -56.88
CA THR A 7 -45.61 118.20 -55.70
C THR A 7 -46.21 116.93 -55.06
N GLN A 8 -47.48 116.63 -55.28
CA GLN A 8 -48.15 115.44 -54.71
C GLN A 8 -47.88 114.13 -55.49
N MET A 9 -47.35 114.23 -56.73
CA MET A 9 -47.18 113.07 -57.61
C MET A 9 -45.86 112.29 -57.41
N ASN A 10 -44.88 112.88 -56.72
CA ASN A 10 -43.60 112.20 -56.45
C ASN A 10 -43.60 111.41 -55.12
N LEU A 11 -44.41 111.79 -54.13
CA LEU A 11 -44.52 111.05 -52.86
C LEU A 11 -45.26 109.71 -53.04
N PHE A 12 -46.23 109.65 -53.96
CA PHE A 12 -47.00 108.43 -54.24
C PHE A 12 -46.19 107.34 -54.97
N LYS A 13 -45.15 107.71 -55.74
CA LYS A 13 -44.29 106.74 -56.45
C LYS A 13 -43.26 106.08 -55.54
N THR A 14 -42.75 106.80 -54.53
CA THR A 14 -41.77 106.24 -53.58
C THR A 14 -42.43 105.33 -52.54
N VAL A 15 -43.67 105.61 -52.14
CA VAL A 15 -44.41 104.75 -51.20
C VAL A 15 -44.85 103.44 -51.86
N TYR A 16 -45.24 103.44 -53.14
CA TYR A 16 -45.59 102.20 -53.87
C TYR A 16 -44.38 101.31 -54.16
N ALA A 17 -43.18 101.87 -54.32
CA ALA A 17 -41.95 101.11 -54.54
C ALA A 17 -41.44 100.38 -53.27
N ILE A 18 -41.79 100.88 -52.07
CA ILE A 18 -41.36 100.30 -50.78
C ILE A 18 -42.34 99.23 -50.29
N VAL A 19 -43.62 99.28 -50.67
CA VAL A 19 -44.64 98.31 -50.21
C VAL A 19 -44.63 97.00 -51.01
N PHE A 20 -44.01 96.95 -52.19
CA PHE A 20 -44.04 95.76 -53.07
C PHE A 20 -42.78 94.88 -53.07
N LEU A 21 -41.75 95.21 -52.27
CA LEU A 21 -40.48 94.48 -52.21
C LEU A 21 -40.23 93.73 -50.89
N LEU A 22 -41.27 93.59 -50.06
CA LEU A 22 -41.14 93.19 -48.64
C LEU A 22 -41.68 91.80 -48.28
N PRO A 23 -41.66 90.79 -49.19
CA PRO A 23 -41.25 89.48 -48.69
C PRO A 23 -40.57 88.61 -49.75
N PHE A 24 -39.25 88.75 -49.90
CA PHE A 24 -38.41 87.65 -50.38
C PHE A 24 -37.10 87.60 -49.58
N PHE A 25 -37.25 87.51 -48.26
CA PHE A 25 -36.20 86.97 -47.40
C PHE A 25 -36.84 86.02 -46.40
N CYS A 26 -36.85 84.73 -46.73
CA CYS A 26 -36.74 83.69 -45.71
C CYS A 26 -36.12 82.44 -46.35
N PHE A 27 -34.84 82.24 -46.05
CA PHE A 27 -34.21 80.94 -46.15
C PHE A 27 -34.73 80.05 -45.00
N SER A 28 -35.09 78.81 -45.32
CA SER A 28 -35.36 77.66 -44.42
C SER A 28 -36.27 77.91 -43.21
N GLN A 29 -37.58 77.69 -43.35
CA GLN A 29 -38.49 77.54 -42.21
C GLN A 29 -38.71 76.06 -41.88
N ASN A 30 -38.66 75.73 -40.59
CA ASN A 30 -39.13 74.46 -40.06
C ASN A 30 -40.60 74.24 -40.43
N ILE A 31 -41.00 73.01 -40.76
CA ILE A 31 -42.37 72.65 -41.09
C ILE A 31 -43.11 72.26 -39.81
N GLY A 32 -44.04 73.10 -39.38
CA GLY A 32 -44.93 72.81 -38.24
C GLY A 32 -46.28 72.27 -38.69
N ILE A 33 -46.72 71.13 -38.13
CA ILE A 33 -48.07 70.60 -38.29
C ILE A 33 -48.74 70.65 -36.92
N LYS A 34 -49.76 71.51 -36.79
CA LYS A 34 -50.43 71.84 -35.50
C LYS A 34 -49.48 72.45 -34.44
N THR A 35 -48.41 73.10 -34.88
CA THR A 35 -47.45 73.80 -34.01
C THR A 35 -47.26 75.24 -34.49
N GLN A 36 -47.32 76.20 -33.58
CA GLN A 36 -47.21 77.64 -33.92
C GLN A 36 -45.76 78.15 -33.91
N SER A 37 -44.82 77.34 -33.40
CA SER A 37 -43.39 77.66 -33.36
C SER A 37 -42.60 76.35 -33.44
N PRO A 38 -42.49 75.75 -34.65
CA PRO A 38 -41.86 74.45 -34.81
C PRO A 38 -40.39 74.50 -34.40
N THR A 39 -40.03 73.65 -33.44
CA THR A 39 -38.70 73.63 -32.81
C THR A 39 -37.71 72.73 -33.53
N GLN A 40 -38.20 71.84 -34.39
CA GLN A 40 -37.42 70.94 -35.24
C GLN A 40 -37.84 71.10 -36.70
N THR A 41 -37.00 70.67 -37.65
CA THR A 41 -37.23 70.78 -39.10
C THR A 41 -38.61 70.29 -39.53
N LEU A 42 -39.11 69.23 -38.89
CA LEU A 42 -40.49 68.78 -38.97
C LEU A 42 -41.01 68.54 -37.54
N ASP A 43 -41.99 69.33 -37.12
CA ASP A 43 -42.56 69.28 -35.78
C ASP A 43 -44.07 69.04 -35.87
N VAL A 44 -44.52 67.89 -35.38
CA VAL A 44 -45.91 67.42 -35.50
C VAL A 44 -46.51 67.22 -34.12
N ASN A 45 -47.47 68.08 -33.76
CA ASN A 45 -48.23 67.92 -32.52
C ASN A 45 -49.49 67.06 -32.79
N GLY A 46 -49.27 65.75 -32.89
CA GLY A 46 -50.25 64.73 -33.24
C GLY A 46 -49.59 63.40 -33.62
N SER A 47 -50.29 62.53 -34.33
CA SER A 47 -49.74 61.23 -34.76
C SER A 47 -49.13 61.30 -36.15
N ILE A 48 -47.92 60.77 -36.31
CA ILE A 48 -47.32 60.46 -37.62
C ILE A 48 -47.58 58.98 -37.93
N ARG A 49 -48.11 58.67 -39.12
CA ARG A 49 -48.26 57.28 -39.61
C ARG A 49 -47.43 57.08 -40.87
N VAL A 50 -46.40 56.24 -40.79
CA VAL A 50 -45.66 55.75 -41.96
C VAL A 50 -46.35 54.47 -42.45
N ARG A 51 -46.90 54.49 -43.67
CA ARG A 51 -47.74 53.38 -44.16
C ARG A 51 -46.95 52.18 -44.68
N SER A 52 -45.70 52.39 -45.10
CA SER A 52 -44.80 51.32 -45.52
C SER A 52 -43.38 51.65 -45.07
N ILE A 53 -42.71 50.68 -44.47
CA ILE A 53 -41.29 50.75 -44.11
C ILE A 53 -40.64 49.55 -44.80
N ASN A 54 -39.83 49.81 -45.81
CA ASN A 54 -39.06 48.75 -46.47
C ASN A 54 -37.81 48.50 -45.63
N THR A 55 -37.68 47.32 -45.02
CA THR A 55 -36.45 46.94 -44.32
C THR A 55 -35.29 46.84 -45.33
N ALA A 56 -34.27 47.68 -45.15
CA ALA A 56 -33.03 47.58 -45.90
C ALA A 56 -32.22 46.34 -45.47
N GLY A 57 -31.37 45.82 -46.39
CA GLY A 57 -30.57 44.61 -46.18
C GLY A 57 -29.63 44.68 -44.96
N THR A 58 -29.18 43.51 -44.51
CA THR A 58 -28.52 43.22 -43.22
C THR A 58 -27.27 44.06 -42.89
N SER A 59 -26.68 44.79 -43.84
CA SER A 59 -25.54 45.69 -43.60
C SER A 59 -25.91 47.08 -43.06
N THR A 60 -27.19 47.48 -43.08
CA THR A 60 -27.66 48.83 -42.65
C THR A 60 -28.45 48.83 -41.33
N VAL A 61 -28.74 47.64 -40.76
CA VAL A 61 -29.61 47.49 -39.60
C VAL A 61 -28.92 47.84 -38.27
N LYS A 62 -27.57 47.93 -38.26
CA LYS A 62 -26.78 48.17 -37.04
C LYS A 62 -27.15 49.48 -36.32
N ASP A 63 -27.55 50.51 -37.07
CA ASP A 63 -27.85 51.84 -36.54
C ASP A 63 -29.23 52.37 -37.02
N SER A 64 -30.10 51.47 -37.48
CA SER A 64 -31.48 51.78 -37.92
C SER A 64 -32.50 51.74 -36.77
N ILE A 65 -32.06 52.02 -35.54
CA ILE A 65 -32.93 52.06 -34.36
C ILE A 65 -33.36 53.52 -34.12
N LEU A 66 -34.66 53.76 -34.28
CA LEU A 66 -35.28 55.03 -33.95
C LEU A 66 -35.57 55.07 -32.45
N VAL A 67 -35.10 56.12 -31.79
CA VAL A 67 -35.38 56.38 -30.37
C VAL A 67 -36.13 57.70 -30.21
N PHE A 68 -36.93 57.78 -29.15
CA PHE A 68 -37.62 59.01 -28.76
C PHE A 68 -36.95 59.57 -27.51
N GLU A 69 -36.62 60.86 -27.53
CA GLU A 69 -36.25 61.58 -26.31
C GLU A 69 -37.50 61.93 -25.49
N ASN A 70 -37.31 62.31 -24.22
CA ASN A 70 -38.43 62.64 -23.30
C ASN A 70 -39.27 63.83 -23.78
N ASP A 71 -38.76 64.64 -24.70
CA ASP A 71 -39.46 65.77 -25.34
C ASP A 71 -40.16 65.37 -26.65
N GLY A 72 -40.11 64.09 -27.03
CA GLY A 72 -40.78 63.54 -28.21
C GLY A 72 -39.97 63.68 -29.51
N VAL A 73 -38.73 64.17 -29.48
CA VAL A 73 -37.88 64.29 -30.68
C VAL A 73 -37.37 62.92 -31.12
N LEU A 74 -37.51 62.62 -32.42
CA LEU A 74 -37.00 61.40 -33.03
C LEU A 74 -35.50 61.54 -33.31
N LYS A 75 -34.70 60.59 -32.83
CA LYS A 75 -33.27 60.47 -33.16
C LYS A 75 -32.90 59.05 -33.57
N TYR A 76 -31.73 58.91 -34.15
CA TYR A 76 -31.09 57.61 -34.35
C TYR A 76 -30.17 57.32 -33.18
N ALA A 77 -30.24 56.09 -32.66
CA ALA A 77 -29.25 55.56 -31.75
C ALA A 77 -28.43 54.50 -32.45
N SER A 78 -27.10 54.63 -32.35
CA SER A 78 -26.23 53.53 -32.74
C SER A 78 -26.39 52.34 -31.80
N SER A 79 -26.18 51.14 -32.31
CA SER A 79 -26.08 49.93 -31.46
C SER A 79 -25.13 50.11 -30.27
N SER A 80 -24.07 50.91 -30.42
CA SER A 80 -23.12 51.21 -29.34
C SER A 80 -23.72 52.04 -28.20
N GLN A 81 -24.57 53.02 -28.51
CA GLN A 81 -25.25 53.85 -27.51
C GLN A 81 -26.29 53.03 -26.73
N ILE A 82 -26.94 52.07 -27.37
CA ILE A 82 -27.90 51.17 -26.71
C ILE A 82 -27.18 50.21 -25.76
N ILE A 83 -26.07 49.59 -26.18
CA ILE A 83 -25.29 48.67 -25.35
C ILE A 83 -24.72 49.38 -24.10
N GLN A 84 -24.33 50.66 -24.21
CA GLN A 84 -23.83 51.44 -23.08
C GLN A 84 -24.89 51.74 -22.01
N GLN A 85 -26.18 51.69 -22.34
CA GLN A 85 -27.28 51.97 -21.40
C GLN A 85 -27.71 50.74 -20.59
N VAL A 86 -27.16 49.56 -20.87
CA VAL A 86 -27.55 48.33 -20.17
C VAL A 86 -26.91 48.32 -18.78
N PRO A 87 -27.68 48.16 -17.69
CA PRO A 87 -27.13 48.13 -16.33
C PRO A 87 -26.02 47.10 -16.17
N GLN A 88 -25.00 47.42 -15.35
CA GLN A 88 -23.91 46.49 -15.03
C GLN A 88 -24.51 45.15 -14.57
N GLY A 89 -24.13 44.07 -15.27
CA GLY A 89 -24.53 42.69 -14.95
C GLY A 89 -25.60 42.07 -15.87
N VAL A 90 -26.21 42.82 -16.80
CA VAL A 90 -27.27 42.27 -17.69
C VAL A 90 -26.78 41.95 -19.12
N PHE A 91 -25.57 42.38 -19.51
CA PHE A 91 -24.79 41.72 -20.59
C PHE A 91 -23.56 41.02 -19.99
N PRO A 92 -23.33 39.72 -20.29
CA PRO A 92 -22.25 38.97 -19.70
C PRO A 92 -20.93 39.42 -20.32
N MET A 93 -19.98 39.79 -19.48
CA MET A 93 -18.57 40.06 -19.83
C MET A 93 -18.24 41.46 -20.36
N VAL A 94 -18.30 42.45 -19.46
CA VAL A 94 -17.83 43.83 -19.69
C VAL A 94 -16.36 43.98 -19.27
N THR A 95 -15.48 43.13 -19.81
CA THR A 95 -14.04 43.05 -19.47
C THR A 95 -13.74 42.50 -18.08
N ASN A 96 -13.58 41.17 -18.00
CA ASN A 96 -12.62 40.63 -17.04
C ASN A 96 -11.36 40.30 -17.86
N ALA A 97 -10.21 40.82 -17.46
CA ALA A 97 -8.93 40.66 -18.16
C ALA A 97 -8.48 39.18 -18.31
N LYS A 98 -9.23 38.23 -17.74
CA LYS A 98 -8.94 36.80 -17.71
C LYS A 98 -9.78 35.95 -18.68
N LEU A 99 -10.73 36.55 -19.42
CA LEU A 99 -11.49 35.86 -20.48
C LEU A 99 -11.21 36.52 -21.84
N ILE A 100 -10.97 35.70 -22.85
CA ILE A 100 -10.85 36.10 -24.26
C ILE A 100 -12.14 35.78 -25.02
N GLY A 101 -12.32 36.51 -26.11
CA GLY A 101 -13.39 36.29 -27.07
C GLY A 101 -14.62 37.16 -26.85
N THR A 102 -15.55 37.08 -27.79
CA THR A 102 -16.74 37.96 -27.84
C THR A 102 -18.05 37.20 -27.61
N GLY A 103 -17.97 35.88 -27.39
CA GLY A 103 -19.13 35.01 -27.19
C GLY A 103 -19.93 34.71 -28.45
N THR A 104 -19.36 35.01 -29.63
CA THR A 104 -19.94 34.59 -30.92
C THR A 104 -19.49 33.16 -31.26
N SER A 105 -20.21 32.47 -32.14
CA SER A 105 -19.82 31.13 -32.61
C SER A 105 -18.44 31.10 -33.26
N SER A 106 -18.03 32.21 -33.90
CA SER A 106 -16.70 32.37 -34.49
C SER A 106 -15.63 32.85 -33.50
N ASN A 107 -16.01 33.35 -32.33
CA ASN A 107 -15.09 33.88 -31.32
C ASN A 107 -15.67 33.65 -29.91
N THR A 108 -15.65 32.38 -29.53
CA THR A 108 -16.23 31.85 -28.29
C THR A 108 -15.53 32.43 -27.05
N LEU A 109 -16.27 32.50 -25.94
CA LEU A 109 -15.67 32.89 -24.66
C LEU A 109 -14.73 31.79 -24.17
N GLY A 110 -13.47 32.14 -23.91
CA GLY A 110 -12.46 31.24 -23.37
C GLY A 110 -11.63 31.92 -22.28
N ILE A 111 -10.85 31.16 -21.53
CA ILE A 111 -9.87 31.74 -20.59
C ILE A 111 -8.70 32.29 -21.43
N SER A 112 -8.30 33.54 -21.18
CA SER A 112 -7.13 34.12 -21.84
C SER A 112 -5.93 33.21 -21.61
N SER A 113 -5.18 32.83 -22.66
CA SER A 113 -3.99 31.98 -22.52
C SER A 113 -3.09 32.55 -21.41
N LEU A 114 -3.00 31.83 -20.28
CA LEU A 114 -2.20 32.26 -19.13
C LEU A 114 -0.72 31.86 -19.28
N SER A 115 -0.25 31.59 -20.51
CA SER A 115 1.08 31.06 -20.79
C SER A 115 1.38 29.72 -20.10
N ALA A 116 0.37 28.86 -19.93
CA ALA A 116 0.54 27.53 -19.34
C ALA A 116 1.42 26.63 -20.22
N GLY A 117 2.42 25.98 -19.61
CA GLY A 117 3.23 24.93 -20.22
C GLY A 117 2.58 23.54 -20.14
N ILE A 118 3.20 22.54 -20.79
CA ILE A 118 2.84 21.12 -20.63
C ILE A 118 3.02 20.74 -19.15
N ASN A 119 2.08 19.96 -18.59
CA ASN A 119 2.07 19.53 -17.18
C ASN A 119 1.90 20.68 -16.17
N GLN A 120 1.08 21.67 -16.48
CA GLN A 120 0.59 22.66 -15.53
C GLN A 120 -0.91 22.48 -15.27
N ALA A 121 -1.37 22.84 -14.07
CA ALA A 121 -2.77 22.90 -13.69
C ALA A 121 -3.18 24.36 -13.43
N LEU A 122 -4.48 24.66 -13.41
CA LEU A 122 -4.95 25.99 -13.00
C LEU A 122 -5.08 26.05 -11.48
N GLY A 123 -4.25 26.86 -10.82
CA GLY A 123 -4.23 27.02 -9.37
C GLY A 123 -4.60 28.44 -8.94
N TRP A 124 -5.14 28.58 -7.73
CA TRP A 124 -5.44 29.88 -7.15
C TRP A 124 -4.24 30.39 -6.32
N ASN A 125 -3.71 31.55 -6.68
CA ASN A 125 -2.66 32.25 -5.93
C ASN A 125 -3.26 33.52 -5.28
N ASN A 126 -3.01 33.75 -3.99
CA ASN A 126 -3.60 34.89 -3.28
C ASN A 126 -3.15 36.28 -3.78
N LEU A 127 -2.04 36.36 -4.51
CA LEU A 127 -1.51 37.61 -5.10
C LEU A 127 -1.85 37.75 -6.59
N LEU A 128 -1.87 36.64 -7.34
CA LEU A 128 -2.01 36.64 -8.81
C LEU A 128 -3.39 36.09 -9.30
N GLY A 129 -4.21 35.59 -8.38
CA GLY A 129 -5.46 34.88 -8.65
C GLY A 129 -5.23 33.57 -9.38
N TRP A 130 -6.19 33.15 -10.23
CA TRP A 130 -6.02 31.99 -11.12
C TRP A 130 -4.80 32.18 -12.04
N THR A 131 -3.83 31.28 -11.92
CA THR A 131 -2.57 31.23 -12.68
C THR A 131 -2.22 29.76 -12.98
N PRO A 132 -1.48 29.44 -14.05
CA PRO A 132 -0.86 28.14 -14.18
C PRO A 132 0.03 27.95 -12.97
N VAL A 133 -0.20 26.85 -12.29
CA VAL A 133 0.72 26.30 -11.32
C VAL A 133 1.29 25.07 -11.98
N ASP A 134 2.53 24.71 -11.66
CA ASP A 134 2.98 23.36 -11.95
C ASP A 134 1.91 22.38 -11.45
N GLN A 135 1.65 21.30 -12.21
CA GLN A 135 0.80 20.21 -11.70
C GLN A 135 1.13 19.99 -10.24
N ILE A 136 0.14 19.62 -9.43
CA ILE A 136 0.14 19.55 -7.96
C ILE A 136 1.28 18.67 -7.36
N SER A 137 2.36 18.36 -8.06
CA SER A 137 3.72 18.89 -7.80
C SER A 137 4.73 17.93 -8.41
N SER A 138 5.91 18.44 -8.78
CA SER A 138 7.17 17.68 -8.70
C SER A 138 7.42 17.06 -7.30
N SER A 139 6.54 17.30 -6.33
CA SER A 139 6.51 16.80 -4.96
C SER A 139 5.38 15.77 -4.70
N ASN A 140 4.66 15.33 -5.74
CA ASN A 140 3.72 14.21 -5.67
C ASN A 140 4.36 12.96 -6.26
N TRP A 141 3.88 11.79 -5.83
CA TRP A 141 4.27 10.53 -6.45
C TRP A 141 3.45 10.32 -7.73
N LEU A 142 4.13 10.27 -8.87
CA LEU A 142 3.49 9.98 -10.15
C LEU A 142 3.25 8.48 -10.30
N SER A 143 2.13 8.10 -10.93
CA SER A 143 1.82 6.68 -11.23
C SER A 143 2.82 6.02 -12.19
N VAL A 144 3.61 6.83 -12.88
CA VAL A 144 4.69 6.42 -13.79
C VAL A 144 6.09 6.55 -13.17
N GLY A 145 6.17 6.94 -11.88
CA GLY A 145 7.43 7.17 -11.17
C GLY A 145 7.99 8.59 -11.32
N ASN A 146 8.88 8.97 -10.39
CA ASN A 146 9.48 10.31 -10.31
C ASN A 146 10.93 10.28 -10.84
N GLY A 147 11.23 11.06 -11.89
CA GLY A 147 12.55 11.06 -12.55
C GLY A 147 13.59 12.09 -12.04
N ASN A 148 13.16 13.15 -11.33
CA ASN A 148 14.02 14.26 -10.89
C ASN A 148 14.08 14.40 -9.36
N THR A 149 14.35 13.30 -8.65
CA THR A 149 14.39 13.30 -7.18
C THR A 149 15.79 13.62 -6.63
N LEU A 150 15.84 14.31 -5.49
CA LEU A 150 17.02 14.58 -4.67
C LEU A 150 16.95 13.73 -3.39
N ALA A 151 18.06 13.66 -2.63
CA ALA A 151 18.12 12.92 -1.36
C ALA A 151 17.12 13.44 -0.29
N THR A 152 16.60 14.65 -0.44
CA THR A 152 15.58 15.25 0.43
C THR A 152 14.15 14.86 0.07
N ASN A 153 13.92 14.24 -1.09
CA ASN A 153 12.62 13.73 -1.49
C ASN A 153 12.40 12.33 -0.91
N PHE A 154 11.23 12.09 -0.31
CA PHE A 154 10.87 10.79 0.25
C PHE A 154 9.36 10.58 0.18
N LEU A 155 8.95 9.32 0.31
CA LEU A 155 7.56 8.93 0.55
C LEU A 155 7.37 8.72 2.05
N GLY A 156 6.49 9.51 2.65
CA GLY A 156 6.22 9.43 4.08
C GLY A 156 5.98 10.81 4.69
N ALA A 157 6.25 10.92 5.98
CA ALA A 157 6.08 12.15 6.74
C ALA A 157 7.38 12.52 7.47
N THR A 158 7.57 13.81 7.76
CA THR A 158 8.71 14.32 8.53
C THR A 158 8.49 14.25 10.05
N ASN A 159 7.25 14.11 10.49
CA ASN A 159 6.91 13.86 11.88
C ASN A 159 6.77 12.35 12.14
N ASP A 160 6.80 11.96 13.41
CA ASP A 160 6.77 10.57 13.82
C ASP A 160 5.35 9.97 13.76
N ILE A 161 4.92 9.65 12.54
CA ILE A 161 3.65 8.99 12.24
C ILE A 161 3.90 7.78 11.32
N SER A 162 2.98 6.83 11.30
CA SER A 162 3.13 5.65 10.43
C SER A 162 2.99 6.03 8.95
N PHE A 163 3.88 5.50 8.12
CA PHE A 163 3.70 5.50 6.67
C PHE A 163 2.98 4.22 6.26
N ASP A 164 1.78 4.35 5.70
CA ASP A 164 0.90 3.24 5.37
C ASP A 164 0.78 3.04 3.85
N ILE A 165 0.99 1.81 3.37
CA ILE A 165 0.59 1.37 2.04
C ILE A 165 -0.72 0.62 2.15
N ARG A 166 -1.75 1.07 1.41
CA ARG A 166 -3.13 0.60 1.53
C ARG A 166 -3.69 0.11 0.20
N SER A 167 -4.64 -0.82 0.26
CA SER A 167 -5.51 -1.22 -0.85
C SER A 167 -6.94 -1.33 -0.35
N ASN A 168 -7.91 -0.78 -1.09
CA ASN A 168 -9.32 -0.73 -0.67
C ASN A 168 -9.51 -0.18 0.76
N ASN A 169 -8.81 0.91 1.09
CA ASN A 169 -8.75 1.52 2.43
C ASN A 169 -8.30 0.56 3.56
N THR A 170 -7.70 -0.58 3.23
CA THR A 170 -7.15 -1.53 4.18
C THR A 170 -5.63 -1.41 4.16
N THR A 171 -5.02 -1.24 5.33
CA THR A 171 -3.56 -1.17 5.44
C THR A 171 -2.93 -2.53 5.17
N MET A 172 -2.02 -2.59 4.20
CA MET A 172 -1.30 -3.81 3.81
C MET A 172 0.11 -3.84 4.42
N LEU A 173 0.79 -2.70 4.42
CA LEU A 173 2.16 -2.56 4.90
C LEU A 173 2.32 -1.23 5.64
N GLN A 174 3.04 -1.23 6.76
CA GLN A 174 3.36 -0.02 7.50
C GLN A 174 4.86 0.10 7.74
N PHE A 175 5.34 1.33 7.78
CA PHE A 175 6.71 1.68 8.10
C PHE A 175 6.72 2.72 9.22
N GLY A 176 7.62 2.57 10.18
CA GLY A 176 7.78 3.52 11.29
C GLY A 176 8.68 2.95 12.38
N ARG A 177 8.85 3.71 13.47
CA ARG A 177 9.50 3.16 14.67
C ARG A 177 8.57 2.13 15.31
N ARG A 178 9.15 1.14 16.00
CA ARG A 178 8.39 0.12 16.74
C ARG A 178 7.33 0.74 17.67
N GLN A 179 7.67 1.80 18.39
CA GLN A 179 6.75 2.52 19.26
C GLN A 179 5.61 3.20 18.48
N THR A 180 5.92 3.88 17.38
CA THR A 180 4.96 4.58 16.52
C THR A 180 3.93 3.62 15.92
N LEU A 181 4.34 2.38 15.64
CA LEU A 181 3.45 1.33 15.15
C LEU A 181 2.70 0.57 16.27
N GLY A 182 2.91 0.93 17.55
CA GLY A 182 2.28 0.26 18.69
C GLY A 182 2.80 -1.16 18.96
N LEU A 183 3.99 -1.49 18.46
CA LEU A 183 4.62 -2.81 18.56
C LEU A 183 5.70 -2.90 19.64
N PHE A 184 5.80 -1.88 20.49
CA PHE A 184 6.79 -1.80 21.57
C PHE A 184 6.28 -2.52 22.82
N ASP A 185 7.05 -3.50 23.28
CA ASP A 185 6.82 -4.14 24.57
C ASP A 185 7.61 -3.40 25.66
N SER A 186 6.87 -2.66 26.49
CA SER A 186 7.43 -1.91 27.63
C SER A 186 7.57 -2.75 28.92
N SER A 187 7.21 -4.04 28.87
CA SER A 187 7.29 -4.91 30.04
C SER A 187 8.74 -5.11 30.50
N ILE A 188 8.92 -5.34 31.80
CA ILE A 188 10.25 -5.66 32.37
C ILE A 188 10.85 -6.96 31.82
N THR A 189 10.00 -7.81 31.22
CA THR A 189 10.38 -9.06 30.56
C THR A 189 10.52 -8.93 29.05
N GLY A 190 10.32 -7.73 28.49
CA GLY A 190 10.39 -7.49 27.07
C GLY A 190 11.74 -7.91 26.51
N LEU A 191 11.73 -8.88 25.60
CA LEU A 191 12.94 -9.41 24.97
C LEU A 191 13.38 -8.50 23.82
N TYR A 192 14.69 -8.43 23.58
CA TYR A 192 15.21 -7.86 22.33
C TYR A 192 14.69 -8.72 21.14
N PRO A 193 14.20 -8.12 20.03
CA PRO A 193 14.13 -6.68 19.73
C PRO A 193 12.79 -5.99 20.07
N TYR A 194 11.86 -6.67 20.74
CA TYR A 194 10.51 -6.15 21.03
C TYR A 194 10.52 -4.98 22.02
N ASN A 195 11.52 -4.93 22.90
CA ASN A 195 11.75 -3.86 23.86
C ASN A 195 12.55 -2.66 23.31
N GLN A 196 12.79 -2.58 22.00
CA GLN A 196 13.49 -1.46 21.36
C GLN A 196 12.50 -0.48 20.73
N PRO A 197 12.14 0.63 21.40
CA PRO A 197 11.06 1.52 20.93
C PRO A 197 11.43 2.29 19.65
N ASN A 198 12.73 2.51 19.42
CA ASN A 198 13.26 3.33 18.34
C ASN A 198 13.66 2.53 17.09
N ASP A 199 13.58 1.20 17.12
CA ASP A 199 13.92 0.38 15.97
C ASP A 199 12.98 0.67 14.80
N ALA A 200 13.54 0.81 13.61
CA ALA A 200 12.77 0.92 12.37
C ALA A 200 12.12 -0.44 12.06
N VAL A 201 10.82 -0.44 11.83
CA VAL A 201 10.03 -1.66 11.59
C VAL A 201 9.21 -1.51 10.32
N THR A 202 9.25 -2.55 9.50
CA THR A 202 8.25 -2.80 8.46
C THR A 202 7.25 -3.80 9.02
N TYR A 203 5.98 -3.41 9.11
CA TYR A 203 4.91 -4.24 9.64
C TYR A 203 3.95 -4.68 8.53
N ILE A 204 4.00 -5.97 8.19
CA ILE A 204 3.07 -6.60 7.25
C ILE A 204 1.75 -6.84 7.98
N ARG A 205 0.69 -6.22 7.48
CA ARG A 205 -0.63 -6.29 8.08
C ARG A 205 -1.41 -7.48 7.52
N GLY A 206 -2.31 -7.98 8.34
CA GLY A 206 -3.15 -9.13 8.05
C GLY A 206 -4.56 -8.96 8.61
N THR A 207 -5.40 -9.96 8.37
CA THR A 207 -6.77 -10.00 8.89
C THR A 207 -6.89 -11.11 9.94
N ASN A 208 -7.41 -10.79 11.13
CA ASN A 208 -7.59 -11.75 12.23
C ASN A 208 -6.31 -12.53 12.59
N GLY A 209 -5.16 -11.84 12.65
CA GLY A 209 -3.85 -12.46 12.93
C GLY A 209 -3.17 -13.12 11.74
N ASN A 210 -3.87 -13.31 10.61
CA ASN A 210 -3.29 -13.91 9.41
C ASN A 210 -2.62 -12.86 8.53
N SER A 211 -1.28 -12.84 8.53
CA SER A 211 -0.46 -11.94 7.72
C SER A 211 0.50 -12.76 6.85
N SER A 212 0.86 -12.28 5.67
CA SER A 212 1.79 -13.01 4.80
C SER A 212 2.68 -12.11 3.94
N LEU A 213 3.94 -12.53 3.76
CA LEU A 213 4.85 -12.06 2.72
C LEU A 213 5.12 -13.23 1.78
N GLN A 214 4.54 -13.16 0.59
CA GLN A 214 4.61 -14.24 -0.40
C GLN A 214 5.52 -13.84 -1.57
N PHE A 215 6.31 -14.81 -2.05
CA PHE A 215 7.22 -14.63 -3.17
C PHE A 215 6.68 -15.32 -4.42
N GLU A 216 6.97 -14.72 -5.57
CA GLU A 216 6.72 -15.37 -6.85
C GLU A 216 7.63 -16.60 -7.02
N SER A 217 7.05 -17.70 -7.52
CA SER A 217 7.77 -18.90 -7.89
C SER A 217 7.00 -19.61 -8.99
N SER A 218 7.32 -19.32 -10.25
CA SER A 218 6.59 -19.82 -11.43
C SER A 218 6.68 -21.33 -11.62
N MET A 219 7.74 -21.97 -11.11
CA MET A 219 7.97 -23.42 -11.21
C MET A 219 7.39 -24.22 -10.03
N SER A 220 6.83 -23.55 -9.02
CA SER A 220 6.17 -24.21 -7.90
C SER A 220 4.76 -24.65 -8.33
N GLN A 221 4.43 -25.92 -8.12
CA GLN A 221 3.12 -26.47 -8.47
C GLN A 221 2.17 -26.52 -7.27
N THR A 222 2.69 -26.74 -6.05
CA THR A 222 1.88 -26.85 -4.82
C THR A 222 1.85 -25.54 -4.02
N TYR A 223 2.96 -25.15 -3.40
CA TYR A 223 3.03 -23.97 -2.54
C TYR A 223 4.11 -22.98 -2.99
N LYS A 224 3.70 -21.77 -3.34
CA LYS A 224 4.63 -20.67 -3.54
C LYS A 224 5.27 -20.26 -2.19
N PRO A 225 6.56 -19.90 -2.16
CA PRO A 225 7.24 -19.54 -0.93
C PRO A 225 6.54 -18.38 -0.18
N VAL A 226 6.34 -18.52 1.12
CA VAL A 226 5.62 -17.54 1.95
C VAL A 226 6.09 -17.55 3.40
N PHE A 227 6.35 -16.37 3.97
CA PHE A 227 6.37 -16.17 5.42
C PHE A 227 4.96 -15.79 5.88
N PHE A 228 4.46 -16.43 6.92
CA PHE A 228 3.09 -16.18 7.37
C PHE A 228 2.92 -16.27 8.88
N THR A 229 1.84 -15.66 9.36
CA THR A 229 1.27 -15.90 10.69
C THR A 229 -0.14 -16.46 10.57
N ASP A 230 -0.60 -17.18 11.58
CA ASP A 230 -2.01 -17.62 11.69
C ASP A 230 -2.76 -16.87 12.81
N SER A 231 -4.07 -17.12 12.90
CA SER A 231 -4.91 -16.52 13.94
C SER A 231 -4.60 -16.98 15.38
N ASN A 232 -3.82 -18.04 15.55
CA ASN A 232 -3.36 -18.53 16.85
C ASN A 232 -2.03 -17.89 17.27
N GLY A 233 -1.47 -17.00 16.44
CA GLY A 233 -0.18 -16.37 16.68
C GLY A 233 1.02 -17.23 16.29
N ASN A 234 0.80 -18.32 15.56
CA ASN A 234 1.90 -19.12 15.04
C ASN A 234 2.61 -18.37 13.91
N PHE A 235 3.93 -18.55 13.81
CA PHE A 235 4.75 -18.04 12.73
C PHE A 235 5.37 -19.19 11.95
N GLY A 236 5.33 -19.10 10.63
CA GLY A 236 5.86 -20.13 9.78
C GLY A 236 6.39 -19.61 8.44
N PHE A 237 7.12 -20.48 7.79
CA PHE A 237 7.57 -20.35 6.43
C PHE A 237 7.29 -21.65 5.70
N ARG A 238 6.71 -21.55 4.51
CA ARG A 238 6.38 -22.68 3.64
C ARG A 238 6.82 -22.37 2.22
N GLY A 239 7.18 -23.39 1.46
CA GLY A 239 7.45 -23.25 0.03
C GLY A 239 7.56 -24.59 -0.68
N SER A 240 7.75 -24.53 -1.99
CA SER A 240 7.98 -25.71 -2.81
C SER A 240 9.42 -26.20 -2.68
N ALA A 241 9.58 -27.51 -2.69
CA ALA A 241 10.85 -28.23 -2.72
C ALA A 241 11.07 -28.88 -4.11
N ALA A 242 10.82 -28.10 -5.17
CA ALA A 242 10.84 -28.47 -6.59
C ALA A 242 9.54 -29.16 -7.08
N GLY A 243 8.79 -28.46 -7.95
CA GLY A 243 7.55 -29.01 -8.51
C GLY A 243 6.44 -29.10 -7.47
N ASN A 244 5.97 -30.32 -7.21
CA ASN A 244 4.88 -30.67 -6.30
C ASN A 244 5.33 -30.95 -4.86
N ASP A 245 6.60 -31.32 -4.67
CA ASP A 245 7.24 -31.36 -3.35
C ASP A 245 7.14 -30.00 -2.64
N TRP A 246 7.02 -30.04 -1.31
CA TRP A 246 6.96 -28.86 -0.48
C TRP A 246 7.59 -29.07 0.89
N PHE A 247 7.91 -27.98 1.56
CA PHE A 247 8.42 -28.00 2.90
C PHE A 247 7.82 -26.88 3.74
N GLU A 248 7.88 -27.05 5.06
CA GLU A 248 7.42 -26.07 6.02
C GLU A 248 8.26 -26.11 7.29
N VAL A 249 8.54 -24.93 7.82
CA VAL A 249 9.07 -24.75 9.17
C VAL A 249 8.14 -23.79 9.88
N THR A 250 7.45 -24.27 10.92
CA THR A 250 6.36 -23.50 11.54
C THR A 250 6.30 -23.75 13.04
N SER A 251 5.92 -22.73 13.80
CA SER A 251 5.36 -22.97 15.11
C SER A 251 3.94 -23.51 14.98
N SER A 252 3.48 -24.32 15.92
CA SER A 252 2.12 -24.85 15.93
C SER A 252 1.66 -25.04 17.35
N GLY A 253 0.34 -24.92 17.56
CA GLY A 253 -0.28 -25.11 18.85
C GLY A 253 -1.37 -24.11 19.14
N ILE A 254 -2.03 -24.34 20.27
CA ILE A 254 -2.97 -23.41 20.91
C ILE A 254 -2.58 -23.29 22.39
N SER A 255 -2.70 -22.08 22.95
CA SER A 255 -2.40 -21.82 24.36
C SER A 255 -0.99 -22.31 24.77
N ASN A 256 -0.89 -23.20 25.76
CA ASN A 256 0.39 -23.70 26.30
C ASN A 256 0.85 -25.04 25.68
N ASN A 257 0.40 -25.35 24.46
CA ASN A 257 0.80 -26.57 23.74
C ASN A 257 1.52 -26.22 22.44
N ALA A 258 2.59 -25.42 22.55
CA ALA A 258 3.37 -24.96 21.41
C ALA A 258 4.45 -25.97 20.98
N SER A 259 4.74 -26.03 19.69
CA SER A 259 5.80 -26.84 19.10
C SER A 259 6.46 -26.09 17.93
N LEU A 260 7.73 -26.40 17.65
CA LEU A 260 8.39 -26.05 16.38
C LEU A 260 8.42 -27.30 15.51
N GLN A 261 7.93 -27.20 14.28
CA GLN A 261 7.78 -28.32 13.36
C GLN A 261 8.60 -28.08 12.11
N PHE A 262 9.22 -29.16 11.61
CA PHE A 262 9.88 -29.24 10.32
C PHE A 262 9.17 -30.31 9.52
N THR A 263 8.55 -29.91 8.41
CA THR A 263 7.72 -30.77 7.58
C THR A 263 8.30 -30.81 6.17
N ILE A 264 8.36 -32.00 5.61
CA ILE A 264 8.54 -32.23 4.18
C ILE A 264 7.26 -32.92 3.70
N GLY A 265 6.67 -32.42 2.63
CA GLY A 265 5.48 -32.97 2.02
C GLY A 265 5.80 -33.66 0.71
N ASP A 266 5.13 -34.79 0.51
CA ASP A 266 5.66 -35.99 -0.14
C ASP A 266 4.82 -36.44 -1.35
N GLU A 267 5.52 -36.88 -2.40
CA GLU A 267 5.07 -37.91 -3.36
C GLU A 267 6.13 -39.00 -3.67
N GLY A 268 7.26 -39.00 -2.98
CA GLY A 268 8.44 -39.85 -3.19
C GLY A 268 9.19 -40.26 -1.90
N ASN A 269 10.49 -39.94 -1.85
CA ASN A 269 11.44 -40.40 -0.83
C ASN A 269 12.28 -39.21 -0.32
N GLU A 270 11.64 -38.10 0.02
CA GLU A 270 12.32 -36.84 0.28
C GLU A 270 12.93 -36.81 1.70
N PRO A 271 14.25 -36.58 1.84
CA PRO A 271 14.89 -36.54 3.15
C PRO A 271 14.89 -35.13 3.75
N ILE A 272 14.78 -35.05 5.08
CA ILE A 272 15.25 -33.89 5.85
C ILE A 272 16.73 -34.10 6.14
N VAL A 273 17.59 -33.24 5.57
CA VAL A 273 19.05 -33.39 5.61
C VAL A 273 19.71 -32.25 6.39
N PHE A 274 20.46 -32.60 7.44
CA PHE A 274 21.36 -31.68 8.12
C PHE A 274 22.77 -31.84 7.54
N ARG A 275 23.29 -30.77 6.95
CA ARG A 275 24.58 -30.75 6.28
C ARG A 275 25.39 -29.51 6.65
N LYS A 276 26.71 -29.65 6.66
CA LYS A 276 27.63 -28.51 6.72
C LYS A 276 28.21 -28.22 5.34
N TYR A 277 28.60 -26.98 5.10
CA TYR A 277 29.44 -26.64 3.96
C TYR A 277 30.92 -26.71 4.37
N ASN A 278 31.72 -27.45 3.62
CA ASN A 278 33.16 -27.53 3.82
C ASN A 278 33.87 -26.62 2.81
N ASN A 279 34.37 -25.47 3.27
CA ASN A 279 35.07 -24.49 2.43
C ASN A 279 36.37 -25.03 1.82
N SER A 280 37.03 -26.03 2.42
CA SER A 280 38.27 -26.58 1.88
C SER A 280 38.03 -27.48 0.67
N THR A 281 36.90 -28.17 0.63
CA THR A 281 36.53 -29.10 -0.46
C THR A 281 35.40 -28.55 -1.33
N ASN A 282 34.90 -27.34 -1.04
CA ASN A 282 33.74 -26.71 -1.68
C ASN A 282 32.52 -27.64 -1.80
N SER A 283 32.29 -28.47 -0.78
CA SER A 283 31.27 -29.51 -0.82
C SER A 283 30.40 -29.52 0.43
N PHE A 284 29.15 -29.96 0.24
CA PHE A 284 28.26 -30.26 1.36
C PHE A 284 28.58 -31.63 1.94
N ILE A 285 28.68 -31.71 3.27
CA ILE A 285 28.86 -32.95 4.01
C ILE A 285 27.59 -33.21 4.81
N GLU A 286 26.89 -34.30 4.52
CA GLU A 286 25.75 -34.77 5.31
C GLU A 286 26.22 -35.21 6.70
N MET A 287 25.60 -34.65 7.74
CA MET A 287 25.87 -35.00 9.14
C MET A 287 24.80 -35.96 9.65
N MET A 288 23.54 -35.70 9.31
CA MET A 288 22.39 -36.47 9.71
C MET A 288 21.29 -36.36 8.66
N ARG A 289 20.51 -37.42 8.47
CA ARG A 289 19.27 -37.38 7.71
C ARG A 289 18.13 -38.05 8.43
N MET A 290 16.92 -37.59 8.14
CA MET A 290 15.66 -38.25 8.46
C MET A 290 14.95 -38.51 7.13
N GLN A 291 14.50 -39.75 6.89
CA GLN A 291 13.92 -40.13 5.61
C GLN A 291 12.82 -41.18 5.80
N GLY A 292 11.68 -40.96 5.13
CA GLY A 292 10.61 -41.93 4.93
C GLY A 292 10.94 -42.92 3.82
N LEU A 293 10.02 -43.84 3.54
CA LEU A 293 10.22 -44.90 2.55
C LEU A 293 8.92 -45.06 1.76
N GLY A 294 8.76 -44.26 0.71
CA GLY A 294 7.49 -43.95 0.06
C GLY A 294 6.47 -43.36 1.04
N LEU A 295 5.19 -43.52 0.72
CA LEU A 295 4.04 -43.10 1.54
C LEU A 295 3.90 -43.89 2.87
N ASN A 296 4.92 -44.63 3.30
CA ASN A 296 4.86 -45.44 4.52
C ASN A 296 5.15 -44.59 5.76
N ASN A 297 4.46 -44.90 6.86
CA ASN A 297 4.67 -44.28 8.18
C ASN A 297 6.02 -44.63 8.85
N ARG A 298 6.95 -45.28 8.13
CA ARG A 298 8.27 -45.66 8.67
C ARG A 298 9.29 -44.57 8.39
N VAL A 299 9.60 -43.79 9.43
CA VAL A 299 10.68 -42.81 9.40
C VAL A 299 11.97 -43.44 9.92
N THR A 300 13.09 -43.15 9.25
CA THR A 300 14.43 -43.59 9.64
C THR A 300 15.34 -42.41 9.89
N VAL A 301 16.29 -42.56 10.81
CA VAL A 301 17.30 -41.55 11.16
C VAL A 301 18.69 -42.13 10.96
N GLY A 302 19.51 -41.44 10.17
CA GLY A 302 20.87 -41.86 9.84
C GLY A 302 21.91 -40.82 10.23
N ILE A 303 23.03 -41.27 10.79
CA ILE A 303 24.24 -40.47 11.00
C ILE A 303 25.39 -41.10 10.20
N ASN A 304 26.12 -40.27 9.46
CA ASN A 304 27.21 -40.68 8.55
C ASN A 304 26.79 -41.74 7.51
N VAL A 305 25.52 -41.73 7.08
CA VAL A 305 25.01 -42.68 6.07
C VAL A 305 25.31 -42.28 4.62
N ASN A 306 25.97 -41.13 4.43
CA ASN A 306 26.47 -40.63 3.14
C ASN A 306 25.40 -40.60 2.04
N GLY A 307 24.24 -40.02 2.34
CA GLY A 307 23.12 -39.90 1.39
C GLY A 307 22.34 -41.18 1.13
N SER A 308 22.75 -42.31 1.73
CA SER A 308 22.00 -43.57 1.66
C SER A 308 20.86 -43.57 2.66
N GLN A 309 19.72 -44.15 2.28
CA GLN A 309 18.64 -44.38 3.23
C GLN A 309 19.11 -45.33 4.35
N PRO A 310 18.85 -45.00 5.63
CA PRO A 310 19.11 -45.92 6.72
C PRO A 310 18.27 -47.20 6.61
N ASN A 311 18.88 -48.34 6.91
CA ASN A 311 18.23 -49.65 6.94
C ASN A 311 17.46 -49.90 8.24
N SER A 312 17.78 -49.16 9.30
CA SER A 312 17.15 -49.24 10.62
C SER A 312 16.48 -47.92 11.00
N THR A 313 15.53 -47.96 11.94
CA THR A 313 14.90 -46.74 12.49
C THR A 313 15.94 -45.73 13.00
N PHE A 314 17.04 -46.22 13.57
CA PHE A 314 18.22 -45.43 13.88
C PHE A 314 19.47 -46.16 13.42
N GLU A 315 20.26 -45.55 12.54
CA GLU A 315 21.52 -46.11 12.03
C GLU A 315 22.67 -45.12 12.22
N VAL A 316 23.78 -45.60 12.76
CA VAL A 316 25.03 -44.84 12.88
C VAL A 316 26.12 -45.62 12.17
N LYS A 317 26.59 -45.12 11.03
CA LYS A 317 27.78 -45.65 10.35
C LYS A 317 29.03 -44.98 10.91
N GLY A 318 29.39 -45.36 12.13
CA GLY A 318 30.52 -44.77 12.85
C GLY A 318 30.62 -45.25 14.30
N SER A 319 31.53 -44.66 15.06
CA SER A 319 31.70 -44.98 16.47
C SER A 319 30.61 -44.33 17.33
N VAL A 320 30.10 -45.07 18.33
CA VAL A 320 29.15 -44.57 19.33
C VAL A 320 29.77 -44.70 20.72
N SER A 321 29.93 -43.59 21.42
CA SER A 321 30.38 -43.59 22.82
C SER A 321 29.21 -43.87 23.77
N ARG A 322 29.46 -44.61 24.84
CA ARG A 322 28.49 -44.90 25.91
C ARG A 322 29.14 -44.64 27.27
N SER A 323 28.35 -44.25 28.27
CA SER A 323 28.84 -44.02 29.63
C SER A 323 29.50 -45.28 30.19
N ILE A 324 30.68 -45.12 30.77
CA ILE A 324 31.39 -46.17 31.50
C ILE A 324 31.78 -45.61 32.88
N SER A 325 31.49 -46.35 33.93
CA SER A 325 31.78 -45.95 35.31
C SER A 325 32.29 -47.12 36.11
N GLN A 326 33.01 -46.84 37.19
CA GLN A 326 33.47 -47.86 38.14
C GLN A 326 32.75 -47.71 39.47
N ILE A 327 32.32 -48.82 40.04
CA ILE A 327 31.65 -48.89 41.34
C ILE A 327 32.45 -49.81 42.26
N THR A 328 32.69 -49.35 43.49
CA THR A 328 33.46 -50.07 44.52
C THR A 328 32.63 -50.40 45.76
N ALA A 329 31.41 -49.85 45.88
CA ALA A 329 30.50 -50.01 47.00
C ALA A 329 29.06 -50.28 46.53
N SER A 330 28.19 -50.75 47.43
CA SER A 330 26.77 -50.97 47.13
C SER A 330 26.08 -49.69 46.65
N THR A 331 25.26 -49.79 45.61
CA THR A 331 24.56 -48.64 45.01
C THR A 331 23.35 -49.07 44.19
N THR A 332 22.47 -48.12 43.87
CA THR A 332 21.40 -48.27 42.88
C THR A 332 21.88 -47.78 41.52
N LEU A 333 21.57 -48.51 40.44
CA LEU A 333 21.87 -48.06 39.09
C LEU A 333 20.84 -47.03 38.59
N THR A 334 21.30 -46.03 37.83
CA THR A 334 20.49 -44.93 37.29
C THR A 334 20.59 -44.85 35.76
N GLU A 335 19.92 -43.89 35.16
CA GLU A 335 19.96 -43.61 33.72
C GLU A 335 21.31 -43.09 33.20
N SER A 336 22.21 -42.65 34.08
CA SER A 336 23.53 -42.13 33.69
C SER A 336 24.57 -43.23 33.45
N GLN A 337 24.21 -44.50 33.65
CA GLN A 337 25.10 -45.65 33.55
C GLN A 337 24.68 -46.57 32.41
N TYR A 338 25.67 -47.11 31.71
CA TYR A 338 25.48 -48.11 30.65
C TYR A 338 26.45 -49.27 30.90
N THR A 339 27.75 -49.00 30.84
CA THR A 339 28.78 -49.95 31.28
C THR A 339 29.20 -49.64 32.71
N VAL A 340 29.16 -50.65 33.58
CA VAL A 340 29.58 -50.55 34.98
C VAL A 340 30.68 -51.56 35.26
N LEU A 341 31.84 -51.05 35.67
CA LEU A 341 32.98 -51.84 36.13
C LEU A 341 32.83 -52.05 37.64
N LEU A 342 32.55 -53.28 38.05
CA LEU A 342 32.39 -53.66 39.45
C LEU A 342 33.76 -54.05 39.99
N ASN A 343 34.39 -53.11 40.72
CA ASN A 343 35.75 -53.25 41.27
C ASN A 343 35.72 -53.24 42.80
N ASN A 344 34.87 -54.08 43.37
CA ASN A 344 34.67 -54.16 44.80
C ASN A 344 35.74 -55.03 45.49
N SER A 345 36.25 -54.55 46.62
CA SER A 345 37.18 -55.30 47.49
C SER A 345 36.45 -56.24 48.46
N ASN A 346 35.17 -55.98 48.75
CA ASN A 346 34.29 -56.77 49.62
C ASN A 346 32.98 -57.09 48.88
N THR A 347 32.10 -57.90 49.47
CA THR A 347 30.76 -58.11 48.92
C THR A 347 29.99 -56.79 48.83
N ILE A 348 29.42 -56.49 47.66
CA ILE A 348 28.54 -55.32 47.45
C ILE A 348 27.17 -55.74 46.93
N THR A 349 26.18 -54.85 47.04
CA THR A 349 24.84 -55.04 46.48
C THR A 349 24.56 -53.97 45.44
N ILE A 350 24.25 -54.40 44.22
CA ILE A 350 23.80 -53.54 43.13
C ILE A 350 22.27 -53.61 43.07
N THR A 351 21.62 -52.46 43.24
CA THR A 351 20.15 -52.39 43.13
C THR A 351 19.78 -51.95 41.73
N LEU A 352 19.01 -52.77 41.03
CA LEU A 352 18.42 -52.38 39.74
C LEU A 352 17.16 -51.54 40.00
N PRO A 353 16.90 -50.51 39.19
CA PRO A 353 15.62 -49.81 39.26
C PRO A 353 14.48 -50.72 38.81
N SER A 354 13.23 -50.36 39.13
CA SER A 354 12.05 -51.14 38.71
C SER A 354 12.04 -51.33 37.19
N ALA A 355 11.99 -52.59 36.72
CA ALA A 355 11.99 -52.91 35.29
C ALA A 355 10.82 -52.24 34.55
N SER A 356 9.67 -52.13 35.21
CA SER A 356 8.44 -51.53 34.66
C SER A 356 8.56 -50.06 34.27
N ALA A 357 9.47 -49.31 34.89
CA ALA A 357 9.68 -47.91 34.55
C ALA A 357 10.56 -47.70 33.30
N PHE A 358 11.31 -48.72 32.87
CA PHE A 358 12.43 -48.54 31.93
C PHE A 358 12.58 -49.66 30.89
N ARG A 359 11.49 -50.07 30.22
CA ARG A 359 11.54 -51.07 29.13
C ARG A 359 12.59 -50.69 28.08
N GLY A 360 13.46 -51.64 27.74
CA GLY A 360 14.53 -51.48 26.76
C GLY A 360 15.85 -50.95 27.31
N ARG A 361 15.92 -50.48 28.57
CA ARG A 361 17.18 -50.04 29.19
C ARG A 361 18.15 -51.21 29.31
N ILE A 362 19.42 -50.97 28.95
CA ILE A 362 20.50 -51.95 28.99
C ILE A 362 21.56 -51.51 30.00
N TYR A 363 22.03 -52.46 30.83
CA TYR A 363 23.24 -52.34 31.62
C TYR A 363 24.24 -53.43 31.23
N VAL A 364 25.50 -53.05 31.04
CA VAL A 364 26.64 -53.95 30.84
C VAL A 364 27.46 -53.95 32.13
N LEU A 365 27.29 -55.00 32.93
CA LEU A 365 27.93 -55.14 34.23
C LEU A 365 29.14 -56.05 34.09
N LYS A 366 30.34 -55.52 34.32
CA LYS A 366 31.59 -56.29 34.26
C LYS A 366 32.20 -56.40 35.64
N LYS A 367 32.26 -57.62 36.18
CA LYS A 367 33.04 -57.90 37.39
C LYS A 367 34.53 -57.87 37.07
N LEU A 368 35.28 -57.07 37.85
CA LEU A 368 36.74 -57.01 37.79
C LEU A 368 37.42 -57.83 38.89
N THR A 369 36.65 -58.27 39.88
CA THR A 369 37.14 -59.07 41.01
C THR A 369 36.34 -60.36 41.16
N SER A 370 36.89 -61.33 41.89
CA SER A 370 36.20 -62.58 42.25
C SER A 370 35.20 -62.40 43.40
N ASN A 371 35.16 -61.23 44.04
CA ASN A 371 34.30 -60.94 45.18
C ASN A 371 32.81 -61.03 44.79
N THR A 372 31.96 -61.40 45.74
CA THR A 372 30.52 -61.52 45.51
C THR A 372 29.89 -60.17 45.19
N VAL A 373 29.02 -60.13 44.19
CA VAL A 373 28.17 -58.98 43.91
C VAL A 373 26.72 -59.47 43.94
N ASN A 374 26.01 -59.12 45.00
CA ASN A 374 24.58 -59.32 45.07
C ASN A 374 23.91 -58.31 44.15
N ILE A 375 22.79 -58.69 43.55
CA ILE A 375 22.02 -57.81 42.67
C ILE A 375 20.53 -58.04 42.88
N SER A 376 19.71 -57.02 42.61
CA SER A 376 18.27 -57.18 42.45
C SER A 376 17.95 -58.37 41.54
N SER A 377 16.83 -59.06 41.82
CA SER A 377 16.41 -60.22 41.03
C SER A 377 16.36 -59.88 39.54
N TYR A 378 17.00 -60.72 38.74
CA TYR A 378 16.91 -60.72 37.28
C TYR A 378 16.68 -62.17 36.80
N LEU A 379 16.22 -62.32 35.56
CA LEU A 379 16.08 -63.62 34.92
C LEU A 379 17.36 -63.93 34.14
N ASN A 380 18.00 -65.04 34.47
CA ASN A 380 19.21 -65.48 33.79
C ASN A 380 18.91 -65.99 32.37
N ARG A 381 19.95 -66.45 31.65
CA ARG A 381 19.83 -66.99 30.27
C ARG A 381 18.87 -68.18 30.10
N LEU A 382 18.44 -68.82 31.18
CA LEU A 382 17.46 -69.92 31.21
C LEU A 382 16.12 -69.47 31.83
N SER A 383 15.87 -68.17 31.92
CA SER A 383 14.66 -67.57 32.50
C SER A 383 14.42 -67.91 33.99
N SER A 384 15.47 -68.27 34.73
CA SER A 384 15.39 -68.51 36.18
C SER A 384 15.82 -67.27 36.97
N SER A 385 15.14 -66.98 38.08
CA SER A 385 15.50 -65.86 38.96
C SER A 385 16.89 -66.04 39.55
N ALA A 386 17.71 -64.99 39.49
CA ALA A 386 19.05 -64.91 40.04
C ALA A 386 19.24 -63.58 40.77
N THR A 387 20.00 -63.62 41.88
CA THR A 387 20.27 -62.46 42.75
C THR A 387 21.76 -62.24 43.00
N VAL A 388 22.63 -62.94 42.27
CA VAL A 388 24.09 -62.82 42.35
C VAL A 388 24.66 -62.80 40.94
N LEU A 389 25.55 -61.85 40.67
CA LEU A 389 26.20 -61.76 39.36
C LEU A 389 27.30 -62.82 39.20
N PRO A 390 27.33 -63.56 38.08
CA PRO A 390 28.43 -64.46 37.75
C PRO A 390 29.72 -63.67 37.45
N ASN A 391 30.87 -64.35 37.47
CA ASN A 391 32.13 -63.74 37.04
C ASN A 391 32.10 -63.43 35.53
N GLY A 392 32.71 -62.32 35.14
CA GLY A 392 32.75 -61.86 33.75
C GLY A 392 31.79 -60.71 33.47
N VAL A 393 31.14 -60.74 32.30
CA VAL A 393 30.23 -59.70 31.81
C VAL A 393 28.80 -60.22 31.79
N THR A 394 27.90 -59.49 32.44
CA THR A 394 26.46 -59.71 32.39
C THR A 394 25.81 -58.49 31.74
N GLN A 395 25.09 -58.72 30.66
CA GLN A 395 24.27 -57.71 30.00
C GLN A 395 22.82 -57.94 30.39
N LEU A 396 22.23 -56.94 31.04
CA LEU A 396 20.83 -56.98 31.46
C LEU A 396 20.03 -55.98 30.64
N GLN A 397 18.89 -56.41 30.10
CA GLN A 397 17.93 -55.55 29.44
C GLN A 397 16.56 -55.67 30.11
N SER A 398 15.92 -54.54 30.41
CA SER A 398 14.54 -54.57 30.92
C SER A 398 13.55 -54.88 29.80
N ASP A 399 12.62 -55.81 30.03
CA ASP A 399 11.49 -56.08 29.13
C ASP A 399 10.21 -55.31 29.53
N GLY A 400 10.27 -54.50 30.60
CA GLY A 400 9.12 -53.79 31.18
C GLY A 400 8.41 -54.54 32.31
N THR A 401 8.86 -55.74 32.66
CA THR A 401 8.38 -56.54 33.81
C THR A 401 9.55 -57.04 34.64
N ASN A 402 10.58 -57.58 33.99
CA ASN A 402 11.78 -58.15 34.59
C ASN A 402 13.05 -57.61 33.92
N TRP A 403 14.18 -57.77 34.61
CA TRP A 403 15.50 -57.62 34.01
C TRP A 403 15.91 -58.97 33.40
N GLN A 404 16.21 -58.99 32.11
CA GLN A 404 16.58 -60.19 31.36
C GLN A 404 18.08 -60.19 31.08
N GLN A 405 18.77 -61.29 31.36
CA GLN A 405 20.13 -61.48 30.86
C GLN A 405 20.11 -61.82 29.37
N ILE A 406 20.80 -61.03 28.55
CA ILE A 406 20.75 -61.13 27.08
C ILE A 406 22.04 -61.68 26.45
N ASN A 407 22.98 -62.19 27.24
CA ASN A 407 24.29 -62.69 26.79
C ASN A 407 24.78 -64.00 27.44
#